data_AF-A0A438CKP8-F1
#
_entry.id   AF-A0A438CKP8-F1
#
_cell.length_a   1.000
_cell.length_b   1.000
_cell.length_c   1.000
_cell.angle_alpha   90.00
_cell.angle_beta   90.00
_cell.angle_gamma   90.00
#
_symmetry.space_group_name_H-M   'P 1'
#
loop_
_entity.id
_entity.type
_entity.pdbx_description
1 polymer ?
#
loop_
_entity_poly.entity_id
_entity_poly.type
_entity_poly.pdbx_seq_one_letter_code
_entity_poly.pdbx_strand_id
1 'polypeptide(L)'
;MGSYASNYLRLLSYTKLLASHVNQGRHHDALSLFHHMHASSAPALDAFVFPLALKSCAAAHRPNLGASIHAHVTKFSLVSNPFVACALVDMYGKCVSISSARHLFDEIPHRNIVVWML
;
A
#
# COMPACT_ATOMS: atom_id res chain seq x y z
N MET A 1 19.95 22.54 -5.65
CA MET A 1 18.74 22.25 -6.46
C MET A 1 18.75 20.89 -7.17
N GLY A 2 19.89 20.26 -7.50
CA GLY A 2 19.91 18.96 -8.22
C GLY A 2 19.53 17.70 -7.43
N SER A 3 19.67 17.68 -6.10
CA SER A 3 19.39 16.48 -5.28
C SER A 3 17.90 16.15 -5.18
N TYR A 4 17.02 17.15 -5.11
CA TYR A 4 15.57 16.94 -5.00
C TYR A 4 14.97 16.34 -6.27
N ALA A 5 15.35 16.85 -7.44
CA ALA A 5 14.91 16.32 -8.73
C ALA A 5 15.38 14.87 -8.96
N SER A 6 16.64 14.57 -8.57
CA SER A 6 17.20 13.22 -8.65
C SER A 6 16.46 12.23 -7.73
N ASN A 7 16.16 12.62 -6.49
CA ASN A 7 15.38 11.79 -5.57
C ASN A 7 13.94 11.56 -6.04
N TYR A 8 13.31 12.58 -6.62
CA TYR A 8 11.95 12.48 -7.16
C TYR A 8 11.87 11.52 -8.36
N LEU A 9 12.79 11.65 -9.31
CA LEU A 9 12.85 10.73 -10.47
C LEU A 9 13.11 9.28 -10.04
N ARG A 10 13.94 9.11 -9.01
CA ARG A 10 14.21 7.80 -8.40
C ARG A 10 12.96 7.21 -7.73
N LEU A 11 12.19 8.01 -7.00
CA LEU A 11 10.92 7.55 -6.44
C LEU A 11 9.93 7.11 -7.53
N LEU A 12 9.80 7.91 -8.60
CA LEU A 12 8.94 7.56 -9.74
C LEU A 12 9.37 6.27 -10.44
N SER A 13 10.68 6.05 -10.65
CA SER A 13 11.16 4.82 -11.28
C SER A 13 10.90 3.60 -10.39
N TYR A 14 11.11 3.71 -9.08
CA TYR A 14 10.78 2.64 -8.14
C TYR A 14 9.28 2.34 -8.08
N THR A 15 8.42 3.36 -8.03
CA THR A 15 6.96 3.15 -8.04
C THR A 15 6.50 2.46 -9.33
N LYS A 16 7.06 2.82 -10.49
CA LYS A 16 6.79 2.14 -11.77
C LYS A 16 7.26 0.69 -11.75
N LEU A 17 8.46 0.43 -11.24
CA LEU A 17 8.99 -0.92 -11.14
C LEU A 17 8.16 -1.79 -10.18
N LEU A 18 7.76 -1.23 -9.04
CA LEU A 18 6.85 -1.87 -8.09
C LEU A 18 5.54 -2.25 -8.78
N ALA A 19 4.90 -1.30 -9.46
CA ALA A 19 3.66 -1.55 -10.19
C ALA A 19 3.83 -2.65 -11.26
N SER A 20 4.97 -2.66 -11.97
CA SER A 20 5.31 -3.70 -12.94
C SER A 20 5.39 -5.09 -12.30
N HIS A 21 6.07 -5.23 -11.16
CA HIS A 21 6.12 -6.51 -10.44
C HIS A 21 4.73 -6.97 -10.00
N VAL A 22 3.91 -6.05 -9.47
CA VAL A 22 2.52 -6.35 -9.05
C VAL A 22 1.68 -6.84 -10.23
N ASN A 23 1.75 -6.16 -11.37
CA ASN A 23 0.97 -6.50 -12.57
C ASN A 23 1.40 -7.85 -13.18
N GLN A 24 2.66 -8.23 -12.98
CA GLN A 24 3.21 -9.49 -13.47
C GLN A 24 3.06 -10.63 -12.44
N GLY A 25 2.34 -10.41 -11.33
CA GLY A 25 2.12 -11.41 -10.28
C GLY A 25 3.35 -11.73 -9.42
N ARG A 26 4.45 -10.99 -9.59
CA ARG A 26 5.69 -11.18 -8.81
C ARG A 26 5.61 -10.46 -7.47
N HIS A 27 4.70 -10.92 -6.63
CA HIS A 27 4.38 -10.28 -5.35
C HIS A 27 5.52 -10.32 -4.35
N HIS A 28 6.33 -11.40 -4.33
CA HIS A 28 7.51 -11.46 -3.47
C HIS A 28 8.55 -10.40 -3.85
N ASP A 29 8.86 -10.25 -5.15
CA ASP A 29 9.77 -9.21 -5.63
C ASP A 29 9.23 -7.80 -5.32
N ALA A 30 7.92 -7.60 -5.51
CA ALA A 30 7.27 -6.34 -5.18
C ALA A 30 7.43 -5.98 -3.70
N LEU A 31 7.24 -6.94 -2.79
CA LEU A 31 7.41 -6.72 -1.35
C LEU A 31 8.87 -6.49 -0.95
N SER A 32 9.81 -7.21 -1.56
CA SER A 32 11.24 -6.96 -1.35
C SER A 32 11.63 -5.56 -1.81
N LEU A 33 11.15 -5.13 -2.98
CA LEU A 33 11.38 -3.78 -3.49
C LEU A 33 10.76 -2.71 -2.58
N PHE A 34 9.53 -2.92 -2.12
CA PHE A 34 8.86 -2.05 -1.15
C PHE A 34 9.68 -1.90 0.14
N HIS A 35 10.21 -3.01 0.66
CA HIS A 35 11.06 -2.98 1.85
C HIS A 35 12.33 -2.14 1.61
N HIS A 36 12.97 -2.26 0.45
CA HIS A 36 14.10 -1.41 0.09
C HIS A 36 13.73 0.07 -0.05
N MET A 37 12.58 0.38 -0.66
CA MET A 37 12.08 1.76 -0.75
C MET A 37 11.84 2.35 0.64
N HIS A 38 11.30 1.55 1.57
CA HIS A 38 11.00 1.98 2.93
C HIS A 38 12.24 2.11 3.83
N ALA A 39 13.23 1.24 3.65
CA ALA A 39 14.48 1.25 4.40
C ALA A 39 15.44 2.35 3.93
N SER A 40 15.39 2.74 2.66
CA SER A 40 16.09 3.93 2.20
C SER A 40 15.41 5.14 2.84
N SER A 41 16.16 5.99 3.54
CA SER A 41 15.68 7.25 4.17
C SER A 41 15.22 8.32 3.14
N ALA A 42 14.63 7.87 2.04
CA ALA A 42 14.07 8.66 0.96
C ALA A 42 12.88 9.50 1.47
N PRO A 43 12.55 10.61 0.78
CA PRO A 43 11.38 11.42 1.10
C PRO A 43 10.11 10.56 1.16
N ALA A 44 9.11 11.05 1.90
CA ALA A 44 7.82 10.39 2.13
C ALA A 44 7.36 9.62 0.88
N LEU A 45 7.17 8.31 1.04
CA LEU A 45 6.68 7.46 -0.03
C LEU A 45 5.36 8.02 -0.56
N ASP A 46 5.22 8.02 -1.89
CA ASP A 46 3.96 8.38 -2.51
C ASP A 46 2.85 7.44 -1.99
N ALA A 47 1.68 8.00 -1.71
CA ALA A 47 0.52 7.25 -1.24
C ALA A 47 0.18 6.08 -2.18
N PHE A 48 0.50 6.19 -3.48
CA PHE A 48 0.32 5.12 -4.47
C PHE A 48 1.15 3.84 -4.23
N VAL A 49 2.22 3.92 -3.43
CA VAL A 49 3.08 2.76 -3.12
C VAL A 49 2.36 1.78 -2.19
N PHE A 50 1.58 2.29 -1.23
CA PHE A 50 0.94 1.46 -0.22
C PHE A 50 -0.14 0.52 -0.78
N PRO A 51 -1.05 0.94 -1.68
CA PRO A 51 -2.00 0.03 -2.32
C PRO A 51 -1.32 -1.11 -3.08
N LEU A 52 -0.19 -0.85 -3.75
CA LEU A 52 0.57 -1.87 -4.47
C LEU A 52 1.20 -2.90 -3.51
N ALA A 53 1.76 -2.42 -2.39
CA ALA A 53 2.31 -3.26 -1.35
C ALA A 53 1.22 -4.10 -0.66
N LEU A 54 0.06 -3.50 -0.34
CA LEU A 54 -1.08 -4.18 0.28
C LEU A 54 -1.68 -5.24 -0.64
N LYS A 55 -1.84 -4.94 -1.93
CA LYS A 55 -2.25 -5.93 -2.94
C LYS A 55 -1.29 -7.12 -3.00
N SER A 56 0.02 -6.86 -2.90
CA SER A 56 1.03 -7.92 -2.86
C SER A 56 1.00 -8.71 -1.55
N CYS A 57 0.72 -8.06 -0.41
CA CYS A 57 0.50 -8.75 0.86
C CYS A 57 -0.72 -9.68 0.79
N ALA A 58 -1.80 -9.22 0.17
CA ALA A 58 -3.01 -10.00 -0.04
C ALA A 58 -2.73 -11.24 -0.91
N ALA A 59 -2.07 -11.04 -2.04
CA ALA A 59 -1.76 -12.12 -2.98
C ALA A 59 -0.70 -13.12 -2.46
N ALA A 60 0.29 -12.65 -1.69
CA ALA A 60 1.33 -13.50 -1.08
C ALA A 60 0.93 -14.04 0.31
N HIS A 61 -0.30 -13.82 0.75
CA HIS A 61 -0.85 -14.25 2.04
C HIS A 61 0.03 -13.83 3.26
N ARG A 62 0.44 -12.55 3.30
CA ARG A 62 1.33 -11.97 4.33
C ARG A 62 0.57 -11.01 5.27
N PRO A 63 -0.29 -11.49 6.18
CA PRO A 63 -1.10 -10.63 7.07
C PRO A 63 -0.24 -9.74 7.98
N ASN A 64 0.88 -10.26 8.51
CA ASN A 64 1.73 -9.52 9.43
C ASN A 64 2.36 -8.28 8.77
N LEU A 65 2.77 -8.39 7.51
CA LEU A 65 3.30 -7.26 6.75
C LEU A 65 2.19 -6.26 6.44
N GLY A 66 1.01 -6.75 6.05
CA GLY A 66 -0.17 -5.92 5.84
C GLY A 66 -0.55 -5.12 7.10
N ALA A 67 -0.51 -5.74 8.27
CA ALA A 67 -0.75 -5.06 9.56
C ALA A 67 0.34 -4.02 9.88
N SER A 68 1.61 -4.31 9.58
CA SER A 68 2.69 -3.32 9.71
C SER A 68 2.49 -2.12 8.78
N ILE A 69 2.04 -2.35 7.55
CA ILE A 69 1.71 -1.28 6.61
C ILE A 69 0.50 -0.49 7.12
N HIS A 70 -0.54 -1.16 7.62
CA HIS A 70 -1.71 -0.51 8.23
C HIS A 70 -1.29 0.45 9.35
N ALA A 71 -0.49 -0.02 10.32
CA ALA A 71 0.01 0.83 11.40
C ALA A 71 0.78 2.06 10.87
N HIS A 72 1.58 1.88 9.81
CA HIS A 72 2.29 2.98 9.17
C HIS A 72 1.33 4.00 8.54
N VAL A 73 0.41 3.56 7.68
CA VAL A 73 -0.51 4.48 6.99
C VAL A 73 -1.46 5.18 7.94
N THR A 74 -1.84 4.54 9.06
CA THR A 74 -2.64 5.17 10.13
C THR A 74 -1.83 6.26 10.84
N LYS A 75 -0.56 6.00 11.18
CA LYS A 75 0.32 6.98 11.83
C LYS A 75 0.50 8.26 11.00
N PHE A 76 0.48 8.16 9.68
CA PHE A 76 0.65 9.29 8.75
C PHE A 76 -0.68 9.78 8.15
N SER A 77 -1.83 9.37 8.72
CA SER A 77 -3.18 9.77 8.26
C SER A 77 -3.49 9.46 6.78
N LEU A 78 -2.77 8.51 6.19
CA LEU A 78 -2.93 8.08 4.80
C LEU A 78 -4.14 7.14 4.59
N VAL A 79 -4.74 6.63 5.67
CA VAL A 79 -5.98 5.83 5.61
C VAL A 79 -7.16 6.64 5.06
N SER A 80 -7.10 7.98 5.15
CA SER A 80 -8.07 8.88 4.51
C SER A 80 -8.04 8.82 2.97
N ASN A 81 -6.97 8.30 2.37
CA ASN A 81 -6.89 8.08 0.94
C ASN A 81 -7.72 6.84 0.57
N PRO A 82 -8.73 6.97 -0.31
CA PRO A 82 -9.64 5.87 -0.63
C PRO A 82 -8.95 4.67 -1.27
N PHE A 83 -7.86 4.88 -2.01
CA PHE A 83 -7.09 3.78 -2.60
C PHE A 83 -6.34 2.96 -1.55
N VAL A 84 -5.81 3.63 -0.52
CA VAL A 84 -5.13 2.97 0.61
C VAL A 84 -6.16 2.22 1.45
N ALA A 85 -7.28 2.86 1.77
CA ALA A 85 -8.36 2.27 2.55
C ALA A 85 -8.94 1.01 1.88
N CYS A 86 -9.25 1.10 0.57
CA CYS A 86 -9.75 -0.02 -0.21
C CYS A 86 -8.74 -1.19 -0.24
N ALA A 87 -7.45 -0.90 -0.47
CA ALA A 87 -6.42 -1.93 -0.48
C ALA A 87 -6.21 -2.59 0.89
N LEU A 88 -6.41 -1.86 2.00
CA LEU A 88 -6.39 -2.45 3.34
C LEU A 88 -7.56 -3.41 3.54
N VAL A 89 -8.79 -2.99 3.17
CA VAL A 89 -9.99 -3.83 3.28
C VAL A 89 -9.82 -5.13 2.48
N ASP A 90 -9.32 -5.06 1.24
CA ASP A 90 -9.03 -6.24 0.42
C ASP A 90 -8.00 -7.15 1.09
N MET A 91 -6.92 -6.59 1.62
CA MET A 91 -5.86 -7.35 2.30
C MET A 91 -6.37 -8.06 3.56
N TYR A 92 -7.13 -7.37 4.42
CA TYR A 92 -7.72 -7.98 5.61
C TYR A 92 -8.74 -9.06 5.25
N GLY A 93 -9.55 -8.85 4.20
CA GLY A 93 -10.54 -9.81 3.74
C GLY A 93 -9.90 -11.11 3.24
N LYS A 94 -8.81 -11.00 2.48
CA LYS A 94 -8.08 -12.15 1.91
C LYS A 94 -7.17 -12.87 2.91
N CYS A 95 -6.49 -12.13 3.79
CA CYS A 95 -5.45 -12.71 4.65
C CYS A 95 -5.88 -12.96 6.10
N VAL A 96 -6.93 -12.31 6.59
CA VAL A 96 -7.30 -12.34 8.01
C VAL A 96 -8.73 -12.84 8.19
N SER A 97 -9.73 -12.02 7.87
CA SER A 97 -11.13 -12.41 7.86
C SER A 97 -12.00 -11.31 7.25
N ILE A 98 -13.15 -11.70 6.70
CA ILE A 98 -14.19 -10.77 6.23
C ILE A 98 -14.68 -9.87 7.39
N SER A 99 -14.76 -10.40 8.61
CA SER A 99 -15.17 -9.65 9.79
C SER A 99 -14.18 -8.52 10.12
N SER A 100 -12.88 -8.79 10.05
CA SER A 100 -11.83 -7.78 10.23
C SER A 100 -11.86 -6.72 9.13
N ALA A 101 -12.10 -7.13 7.88
CA ALA A 101 -12.25 -6.22 6.76
C ALA A 101 -13.45 -5.30 6.92
N ARG A 102 -14.59 -5.84 7.40
CA ARG A 102 -15.80 -5.05 7.70
C ARG A 102 -15.56 -4.05 8.83
N HIS A 103 -14.92 -4.48 9.92
CA HIS A 103 -14.58 -3.59 11.02
C HIS A 103 -13.74 -2.41 10.55
N LEU A 104 -12.69 -2.68 9.76
CA LEU A 104 -11.85 -1.64 9.19
C LEU A 104 -12.64 -0.71 8.25
N PHE A 105 -13.50 -1.28 7.39
CA PHE A 105 -14.35 -0.50 6.50
C PHE A 105 -15.26 0.45 7.28
N ASP A 106 -15.78 0.00 8.42
CA ASP A 106 -16.68 0.79 9.26
C ASP A 106 -15.99 1.95 9.98
N GLU A 107 -14.69 1.83 10.24
CA GLU A 107 -13.84 2.86 10.88
C GLU A 107 -13.36 3.96 9.93
N ILE A 108 -13.46 3.80 8.60
CA ILE A 108 -12.98 4.80 7.63
C ILE A 108 -13.89 6.05 7.67
N PRO A 109 -13.38 7.23 8.09
CA PRO A 109 -14.16 8.46 8.07
C PRO A 109 -14.35 8.94 6.61
N HIS A 110 -15.58 9.36 6.27
CA HIS A 110 -16.00 9.73 4.90
C HIS A 110 -15.98 8.54 3.93
N ARG A 111 -17.03 7.71 4.00
CA ARG A 111 -17.34 6.58 3.09
C ARG A 111 -17.65 7.02 1.65
N ASN A 112 -17.03 8.09 1.16
CA ASN A 112 -17.44 8.75 -0.07
C ASN A 112 -17.01 7.94 -1.31
N ILE A 113 -18.01 7.22 -1.83
CA ILE A 113 -18.34 7.03 -3.26
C ILE A 113 -17.47 6.06 -4.08
N VAL A 114 -16.27 5.67 -3.66
CA VAL A 114 -15.44 4.74 -4.48
C VAL A 114 -15.46 3.27 -4.01
N VAL A 115 -16.09 2.96 -2.87
CA VAL A 115 -16.06 1.59 -2.30
C VAL A 115 -17.17 0.66 -2.81
N TRP A 116 -17.95 1.09 -3.81
CA TRP A 116 -19.02 0.28 -4.42
C TRP A 116 -18.78 -0.05 -5.90
N MET A 117 -17.67 0.39 -6.51
CA MET A 117 -17.30 0.01 -7.87
C MET A 117 -15.82 -0.36 -7.91
N LEU A 118 -15.54 -1.65 -7.67
CA LEU A 118 -14.60 -2.51 -8.42
C LEU A 118 -14.58 -3.91 -7.83
#